data_AF-A0A1H1RVJ3-F1
#
_entry.id   AF-A0A1H1RVJ3-F1
#
_cell.length_a   1.000
_cell.length_b   1.000
_cell.length_c   1.000
_cell.angle_alpha   90.00
_cell.angle_beta   90.00
_cell.angle_gamma   90.00
#
_symmetry.space_group_name_H-M   'P 1'
#
loop_
_entity.id
_entity.type
_entity.pdbx_description
1 polymer ?
#
loop_
_entity_poly.entity_id
_entity_poly.type
_entity_poly.pdbx_seq_one_letter_code
_entity_poly.pdbx_strand_id
1 'polypeptide(L)'
;MPIYENPHEFSILFVFANLVAETRNEIIHKTVAHNMKKQLIRTILTLFLISFSYLTFAQSGKATLILKDSTRINGFGEISGISSIVSIKFKNDSLKWRSYKSKEVIGIDILENDYYRQFRYKYKDKDKFPEILEIVSIDSLSLYVRTYSGSVLTNSFVNEPININGVDNPQTIELDNGQKINISNRPRNSYTEINFPRYSYYVGFGESDQVEHLYTKGIPFAKSFKKSMKQYFKNCPSLIDKVENKEFKNDELWKILDYYNRNCLNVKSE
;
A
#
# COMPACT_ATOMS: atom_id res chain seq x y z
N MET A 1 101.12 -8.22 13.29
CA MET A 1 100.98 -7.56 11.98
C MET A 1 99.48 -7.34 11.77
N PRO A 2 98.98 -6.09 11.76
CA PRO A 2 97.54 -5.85 11.61
C PRO A 2 97.16 -6.07 10.14
N ILE A 3 96.13 -6.86 9.90
CA ILE A 3 95.50 -6.98 8.58
C ILE A 3 94.66 -5.72 8.41
N TYR A 4 95.11 -4.84 7.52
CA TYR A 4 94.38 -3.63 7.16
C TYR A 4 93.21 -4.05 6.25
N GLU A 5 92.02 -4.23 6.83
CA GLU A 5 90.82 -4.45 6.04
C GLU A 5 90.55 -3.20 5.19
N ASN A 6 90.43 -3.40 3.87
CA ASN A 6 90.28 -2.35 2.89
C ASN A 6 88.89 -1.69 3.06
N PRO A 7 88.80 -0.42 3.48
CA PRO A 7 87.53 0.24 3.79
C PRO A 7 86.64 0.47 2.54
N HIS A 8 87.17 0.25 1.33
CA HIS A 8 86.40 0.41 0.09
C HIS A 8 85.39 -0.71 -0.20
N GLU A 9 85.65 -1.97 0.18
CA GLU A 9 84.71 -3.07 -0.09
C GLU A 9 83.43 -3.00 0.76
N PHE A 10 83.53 -2.55 2.01
CA PHE A 10 82.37 -2.33 2.89
C PHE A 10 81.40 -1.26 2.33
N SER A 11 81.94 -0.26 1.62
CA SER A 11 81.13 0.82 1.06
C SER A 11 80.20 0.34 -0.05
N ILE A 12 80.67 -0.57 -0.91
CA ILE A 12 79.91 -1.05 -2.08
C ILE A 12 78.78 -1.98 -1.63
N LEU A 13 79.06 -2.90 -0.70
CA LEU A 13 78.04 -3.81 -0.13
C LEU A 13 76.94 -3.03 0.61
N PHE A 14 77.30 -1.96 1.32
CA PHE A 14 76.32 -1.11 2.00
C PHE A 14 75.44 -0.33 1.02
N VAL A 15 76.03 0.20 -0.07
CA VAL A 15 75.28 0.88 -1.14
C VAL A 15 74.33 -0.09 -1.84
N PHE A 16 74.76 -1.32 -2.16
CA PHE A 16 73.87 -2.34 -2.74
C PHE A 16 72.76 -2.77 -1.78
N ALA A 17 73.05 -2.95 -0.49
CA ALA A 17 72.04 -3.30 0.50
C ALA A 17 70.95 -2.23 0.63
N ASN A 18 71.35 -0.95 0.63
CA ASN A 18 70.39 0.17 0.64
C ASN A 18 69.57 0.25 -0.65
N LEU A 19 70.20 0.07 -1.81
CA LEU A 19 69.49 0.06 -3.10
C LEU A 19 68.47 -1.10 -3.19
N VAL A 20 68.83 -2.28 -2.69
CA VAL A 20 67.94 -3.44 -2.61
C VAL A 20 66.81 -3.21 -1.60
N ALA A 21 67.08 -2.56 -0.47
CA ALA A 21 66.06 -2.21 0.51
C ALA A 21 65.06 -1.17 -0.04
N GLU A 22 65.55 -0.16 -0.74
CA GLU A 22 64.73 0.91 -1.32
C GLU A 22 63.83 0.37 -2.45
N THR A 23 64.39 -0.44 -3.35
CA THR A 23 63.61 -1.12 -4.41
C THR A 23 62.58 -2.09 -3.85
N ARG A 24 62.90 -2.85 -2.78
CA ARG A 24 61.93 -3.70 -2.08
C ARG A 24 60.79 -2.89 -1.47
N ASN A 25 61.09 -1.76 -0.82
CA ASN A 25 60.06 -0.89 -0.26
C ASN A 25 59.14 -0.31 -1.35
N GLU A 26 59.69 0.11 -2.50
CA GLU A 26 58.88 0.63 -3.61
C GLU A 26 57.92 -0.45 -4.18
N ILE A 27 58.39 -1.69 -4.32
CA ILE A 27 57.57 -2.82 -4.78
C ILE A 27 56.47 -3.16 -3.76
N ILE A 28 56.79 -3.16 -2.47
CA ILE A 28 55.81 -3.40 -1.40
C ILE A 28 54.74 -2.30 -1.41
N HIS A 29 55.12 -1.02 -1.51
CA HIS A 29 54.16 0.08 -1.58
C HIS A 29 53.24 -0.02 -2.80
N LYS A 30 53.78 -0.33 -3.99
CA LYS A 30 52.98 -0.53 -5.21
C LYS A 30 52.01 -1.72 -5.08
N THR A 31 52.46 -2.82 -4.49
CA THR A 31 51.66 -4.04 -4.31
C THR A 31 50.54 -3.83 -3.30
N VAL A 32 50.83 -3.18 -2.17
CA VAL A 32 49.83 -2.83 -1.15
C VAL A 32 48.80 -1.86 -1.72
N ALA A 33 49.23 -0.82 -2.45
CA ALA A 33 48.31 0.12 -3.10
C ALA A 33 47.40 -0.57 -4.14
N HIS A 34 47.92 -1.51 -4.92
CA HIS A 34 47.12 -2.29 -5.88
C HIS A 34 46.07 -3.15 -5.18
N ASN A 35 46.46 -3.86 -4.11
CA ASN A 35 45.54 -4.70 -3.32
C ASN A 35 44.47 -3.88 -2.60
N MET A 36 44.82 -2.70 -2.06
CA MET A 36 43.86 -1.78 -1.45
C MET A 36 42.85 -1.24 -2.47
N LYS A 37 43.29 -0.86 -3.69
CA LYS A 37 42.37 -0.43 -4.77
C LYS A 37 41.42 -1.55 -5.18
N LYS A 38 41.93 -2.78 -5.31
CA LYS A 38 41.11 -3.97 -5.63
C LYS A 38 40.07 -4.26 -4.54
N GLN A 39 40.44 -4.11 -3.27
CA GLN A 39 39.51 -4.28 -2.14
C GLN A 39 38.46 -3.18 -2.10
N LEU A 40 38.84 -1.92 -2.33
CA LEU A 40 37.93 -0.78 -2.38
C LEU A 40 36.88 -0.95 -3.50
N ILE A 41 37.30 -1.35 -4.70
CA ILE A 41 36.40 -1.63 -5.83
C ILE A 41 35.42 -2.75 -5.49
N ARG A 42 35.88 -3.84 -4.84
CA ARG A 42 35.01 -4.92 -4.38
C ARG A 42 33.96 -4.43 -3.38
N THR A 43 34.36 -3.63 -2.39
CA THR A 43 33.44 -3.07 -1.40
C THR A 43 32.39 -2.16 -2.03
N ILE A 44 32.79 -1.30 -2.97
CA ILE A 44 31.86 -0.41 -3.70
C ILE A 44 30.87 -1.24 -4.52
N LEU A 45 31.33 -2.30 -5.20
CA LEU A 45 30.46 -3.18 -5.99
C LEU A 45 29.42 -3.90 -5.11
N THR A 46 29.83 -4.38 -3.93
CA THR A 46 28.93 -5.03 -2.97
C THR A 46 27.87 -4.05 -2.44
N LEU A 47 28.27 -2.82 -2.08
CA LEU A 47 27.33 -1.78 -1.64
C LEU A 47 26.34 -1.38 -2.74
N PHE A 48 26.80 -1.31 -3.99
CA PHE A 48 25.94 -1.03 -5.14
C PHE A 48 24.91 -2.14 -5.36
N LEU A 49 25.32 -3.41 -5.26
CA LEU A 49 24.41 -4.56 -5.39
C LEU A 49 23.36 -4.62 -4.26
N ILE A 50 23.75 -4.29 -3.03
CA ILE A 50 22.82 -4.18 -1.90
C ILE A 50 21.85 -3.01 -2.08
N SER A 51 22.30 -1.87 -2.61
CA SER A 51 21.43 -0.73 -2.91
C SER A 51 20.41 -1.05 -4.02
N PHE A 52 20.82 -1.83 -5.02
CA PHE A 52 19.98 -2.18 -6.17
C PHE A 52 18.87 -3.19 -5.84
N SER A 53 19.05 -4.05 -4.83
CA SER A 53 18.00 -4.98 -4.39
C SER A 53 16.80 -4.28 -3.74
N TYR A 54 16.94 -3.02 -3.32
CA TYR A 54 15.83 -2.20 -2.82
C TYR A 54 15.05 -1.48 -3.93
N LEU A 55 15.40 -1.63 -5.21
CA LEU A 55 14.72 -0.94 -6.32
C LEU A 55 13.60 -1.77 -6.99
N THR A 56 13.27 -2.96 -6.49
CA THR A 56 12.20 -3.80 -7.05
C THR A 56 10.83 -3.48 -6.43
N PHE A 57 10.28 -2.30 -6.71
CA PHE A 57 8.93 -1.91 -6.28
C PHE A 57 7.96 -1.84 -7.46
N ALA A 58 7.43 -3.00 -7.86
CA ALA A 58 6.15 -3.17 -8.55
C ALA A 58 5.86 -4.68 -8.65
N GLN A 59 5.35 -5.28 -7.57
CA GLN A 59 5.03 -6.71 -7.57
C GLN A 59 3.54 -6.88 -7.84
N SER A 60 3.18 -7.44 -9.01
CA SER A 60 1.81 -7.85 -9.30
C SER A 60 1.38 -8.96 -8.35
N GLY A 61 0.22 -8.81 -7.70
CA GLY A 61 -0.33 -9.79 -6.75
C GLY A 61 -1.23 -10.82 -7.41
N LYS A 62 -1.45 -11.97 -6.75
CA LYS A 62 -2.53 -12.89 -7.12
C LYS A 62 -3.86 -12.13 -7.02
N ALA A 63 -4.73 -12.29 -8.01
CA ALA A 63 -5.96 -11.53 -8.08
C ALA A 63 -7.06 -12.26 -8.82
N THR A 64 -8.30 -11.83 -8.56
CA THR A 64 -9.51 -12.24 -9.27
C THR A 64 -10.12 -11.02 -9.94
N LEU A 65 -10.11 -11.00 -11.28
CA LEU A 65 -10.79 -9.98 -12.09
C LEU A 65 -12.28 -10.27 -12.16
N ILE A 66 -13.12 -9.24 -12.08
CA ILE A 66 -14.58 -9.37 -12.16
C ILE A 66 -15.07 -8.56 -13.35
N LEU A 67 -15.53 -9.25 -14.39
CA LEU A 67 -16.05 -8.65 -15.62
C LEU A 67 -17.47 -8.10 -15.42
N LYS A 68 -17.96 -7.27 -16.37
CA LYS A 68 -19.31 -6.66 -16.30
C LYS A 68 -20.48 -7.65 -16.34
N ASP A 69 -20.26 -8.84 -16.87
CA ASP A 69 -21.21 -9.96 -16.85
C ASP A 69 -21.13 -10.78 -15.53
N SER A 70 -20.40 -10.29 -14.53
CA SER A 70 -20.09 -10.96 -13.26
C SER A 70 -19.15 -12.17 -13.38
N THR A 71 -18.58 -12.45 -14.56
CA THR A 71 -17.58 -13.52 -14.73
C THR A 71 -16.33 -13.20 -13.89
N ARG A 72 -15.84 -14.20 -13.15
CA ARG A 72 -14.66 -14.09 -12.29
C ARG A 72 -13.50 -14.87 -12.90
N ILE A 73 -12.36 -14.20 -13.06
CA ILE A 73 -11.16 -14.77 -13.68
C ILE A 73 -10.00 -14.67 -12.70
N ASN A 74 -9.39 -15.81 -12.37
CA ASN A 74 -8.21 -15.86 -11.52
C ASN A 74 -6.93 -15.62 -12.33
N GLY A 75 -5.96 -14.96 -11.71
CA GLY A 75 -4.69 -14.63 -12.33
C GLY A 75 -3.84 -13.72 -11.45
N PHE A 76 -3.13 -12.80 -12.09
CA PHE A 76 -2.35 -11.77 -11.42
C PHE A 76 -2.78 -10.41 -11.90
N GLY A 77 -2.90 -9.45 -10.98
CA GLY A 77 -3.34 -8.12 -11.32
C GLY A 77 -2.73 -7.03 -10.47
N GLU A 78 -2.81 -5.82 -11.01
CA GLU A 78 -2.44 -4.59 -10.34
C GLU A 78 -3.38 -3.47 -10.77
N ILE A 79 -3.54 -2.48 -9.89
CA ILE A 79 -4.24 -1.25 -10.20
C ILE A 79 -3.19 -0.24 -10.66
N SER A 80 -3.32 0.25 -11.89
CA SER A 80 -2.32 1.10 -12.54
C SER A 80 -2.95 2.35 -13.15
N GLY A 81 -2.28 3.48 -13.02
CA GLY A 81 -2.72 4.76 -13.54
C GLY A 81 -2.69 5.86 -12.49
N ILE A 82 -3.12 7.05 -12.88
CA ILE A 82 -3.19 8.23 -12.02
C ILE A 82 -4.65 8.63 -11.82
N SER A 83 -5.01 9.00 -10.59
CA SER A 83 -6.27 9.64 -10.16
C SER A 83 -7.55 9.32 -10.98
N SER A 84 -7.72 9.92 -12.16
CA SER A 84 -8.91 9.84 -13.03
C SER A 84 -8.82 8.84 -14.21
N ILE A 85 -7.66 8.21 -14.43
CA ILE A 85 -7.39 7.28 -15.54
C ILE A 85 -6.89 5.94 -14.98
N VAL A 86 -7.52 5.47 -13.91
CA VAL A 86 -7.12 4.22 -13.29
C VAL A 86 -7.65 3.04 -14.10
N SER A 87 -6.74 2.15 -14.46
CA SER A 87 -6.99 0.90 -15.19
C SER A 87 -6.56 -0.29 -14.36
N ILE A 88 -7.24 -1.41 -14.55
CA ILE A 88 -6.85 -2.69 -13.95
C ILE A 88 -5.98 -3.41 -14.96
N LYS A 89 -4.71 -3.64 -14.64
CA LYS A 89 -3.86 -4.52 -15.45
C LYS A 89 -4.00 -5.93 -14.90
N PHE A 90 -4.22 -6.89 -15.80
CA PHE A 90 -4.44 -8.27 -15.41
C PHE A 90 -3.84 -9.23 -16.44
N LYS A 91 -3.30 -10.35 -15.94
CA LYS A 91 -2.83 -11.50 -16.74
C LYS A 91 -3.37 -12.79 -16.12
N ASN A 92 -3.59 -13.80 -16.95
CA ASN A 92 -3.82 -15.17 -16.50
C ASN A 92 -3.07 -16.14 -17.44
N ASP A 93 -3.23 -17.44 -17.23
CA ASP A 93 -2.48 -18.44 -18.02
C ASP A 93 -2.80 -18.38 -19.52
N SER A 94 -3.98 -17.90 -19.90
CA SER A 94 -4.42 -17.76 -21.29
C SER A 94 -4.14 -16.38 -21.90
N LEU A 95 -3.95 -15.34 -21.07
CA LEU A 95 -3.88 -13.94 -21.50
C LEU A 95 -2.59 -13.28 -21.01
N LYS A 96 -1.81 -12.74 -21.96
CA LYS A 96 -0.78 -11.76 -21.66
C LYS A 96 -1.40 -10.54 -20.96
N TRP A 97 -0.56 -9.75 -20.30
CA TRP A 97 -0.97 -8.51 -19.65
C TRP A 97 -1.89 -7.67 -20.52
N ARG A 98 -3.09 -7.40 -20.00
CA ARG A 98 -4.10 -6.54 -20.62
C ARG A 98 -4.56 -5.51 -19.61
N SER A 99 -4.77 -4.29 -20.07
CA SER A 99 -5.41 -3.23 -19.30
C SER A 99 -6.92 -3.25 -19.55
N TYR A 100 -7.68 -3.28 -18.46
CA TYR A 100 -9.13 -3.22 -18.43
C TYR A 100 -9.59 -1.86 -17.93
N LYS A 101 -10.56 -1.26 -18.61
CA LYS A 101 -11.22 -0.02 -18.20
C LYS A 101 -12.54 -0.31 -17.50
N SER A 102 -13.09 0.69 -16.82
CA SER A 102 -14.38 0.60 -16.09
C SER A 102 -15.58 0.15 -16.93
N LYS A 103 -15.51 0.28 -18.25
CA LYS A 103 -16.55 -0.21 -19.18
C LYS A 103 -16.56 -1.72 -19.34
N GLU A 104 -15.43 -2.39 -19.06
CA GLU A 104 -15.23 -3.82 -19.31
C GLU A 104 -15.35 -4.64 -18.02
N VAL A 105 -15.07 -4.03 -16.87
CA VAL A 105 -14.95 -4.73 -15.59
C VAL A 105 -15.68 -4.01 -14.46
N ILE A 106 -16.18 -4.79 -13.51
CA ILE A 106 -16.73 -4.29 -12.24
C ILE A 106 -15.59 -3.90 -11.30
N GLY A 107 -14.54 -4.70 -11.25
CA GLY A 107 -13.44 -4.50 -10.32
C GLY A 107 -12.45 -5.65 -10.27
N ILE A 108 -11.64 -5.67 -9.21
CA ILE A 108 -10.62 -6.67 -8.96
C ILE A 108 -10.52 -6.95 -7.46
N ASP A 109 -10.31 -8.21 -7.11
CA ASP A 109 -9.94 -8.64 -5.76
C ASP A 109 -8.46 -9.02 -5.77
N ILE A 110 -7.63 -8.39 -4.94
CA ILE A 110 -6.18 -8.63 -4.89
C ILE A 110 -5.83 -9.30 -3.56
N LEU A 111 -5.13 -10.42 -3.61
CA LEU A 111 -4.66 -11.15 -2.44
C LEU A 111 -3.38 -10.50 -1.89
N GLU A 112 -3.44 -10.00 -0.66
CA GLU A 112 -2.34 -9.37 0.07
C GLU A 112 -2.41 -9.78 1.55
N ASN A 113 -1.30 -10.18 2.16
CA ASN A 113 -1.24 -10.63 3.57
C ASN A 113 -2.33 -11.65 3.95
N ASP A 114 -2.54 -12.66 3.09
CA ASP A 114 -3.54 -13.74 3.27
C ASP A 114 -5.01 -13.31 3.31
N TYR A 115 -5.34 -12.09 2.86
CA TYR A 115 -6.73 -11.66 2.66
C TYR A 115 -6.91 -10.94 1.31
N TYR A 116 -8.15 -10.89 0.83
CA TYR A 116 -8.48 -10.19 -0.42
C TYR A 116 -8.87 -8.74 -0.15
N ARG A 117 -8.07 -7.81 -0.65
CA ARG A 117 -8.45 -6.41 -0.82
C ARG A 117 -9.37 -6.28 -2.03
N GLN A 118 -10.57 -5.75 -1.82
CA GLN A 118 -11.59 -5.69 -2.85
C GLN A 118 -11.71 -4.29 -3.41
N PHE A 119 -11.64 -4.16 -4.74
CA PHE A 119 -11.70 -2.88 -5.43
C PHE A 119 -12.84 -2.88 -6.46
N ARG A 120 -13.64 -1.82 -6.49
CA ARG A 120 -14.79 -1.69 -7.40
C ARG A 120 -14.80 -0.32 -8.05
N TYR A 121 -15.21 -0.27 -9.31
CA TYR A 121 -15.53 1.00 -9.97
C TYR A 121 -16.85 1.55 -9.43
N LYS A 122 -16.83 2.79 -8.94
CA LYS A 122 -17.98 3.50 -8.39
C LYS A 122 -18.10 4.90 -8.97
N TYR A 123 -19.32 5.36 -9.19
CA TYR A 123 -19.65 6.70 -9.65
C TYR A 123 -19.82 7.60 -8.44
N LYS A 124 -19.07 8.69 -8.39
CA LYS A 124 -19.27 9.74 -7.39
C LYS A 124 -20.36 10.69 -7.89
N ASP A 125 -21.08 11.32 -6.97
CA ASP A 125 -22.13 12.30 -7.29
C ASP A 125 -21.82 13.18 -8.50
N LYS A 126 -22.67 13.09 -9.53
CA LYS A 126 -22.61 13.89 -10.78
C LYS A 126 -21.38 13.66 -11.67
N ASP A 127 -20.48 12.75 -11.33
CA ASP A 127 -19.31 12.44 -12.17
C ASP A 127 -19.71 11.53 -13.34
N LYS A 128 -19.21 11.89 -14.53
CA LYS A 128 -19.44 11.12 -15.77
C LYS A 128 -18.63 9.82 -15.83
N PHE A 129 -17.59 9.69 -15.01
CA PHE A 129 -16.65 8.58 -15.08
C PHE A 129 -16.50 7.94 -13.69
N PRO A 130 -16.59 6.60 -13.60
CA PRO A 130 -16.41 5.93 -12.34
C PRO A 130 -14.93 5.91 -11.94
N GLU A 131 -14.67 5.98 -10.65
CA GLU A 131 -13.35 5.81 -10.05
C GLU A 131 -13.27 4.44 -9.36
N ILE A 132 -12.07 3.85 -9.31
CA ILE A 132 -11.87 2.63 -8.54
C ILE A 132 -11.70 2.97 -7.06
N LEU A 133 -12.49 2.32 -6.21
CA LEU A 133 -12.47 2.49 -4.76
C LEU A 133 -12.25 1.13 -4.09
N GLU A 134 -11.54 1.14 -2.97
CA GLU A 134 -11.41 -0.03 -2.10
C GLU A 134 -12.65 -0.15 -1.22
N ILE A 135 -13.18 -1.36 -1.09
CA ILE A 135 -14.28 -1.66 -0.16
C ILE A 135 -13.69 -1.81 1.25
N VAL A 136 -14.21 -1.00 2.17
CA VAL A 136 -13.88 -1.10 3.61
C VAL A 136 -14.87 -1.99 4.33
N SER A 137 -16.17 -1.77 4.08
CA SER A 137 -17.26 -2.56 4.65
C SER A 137 -18.50 -2.47 3.76
N ILE A 138 -19.17 -3.60 3.54
CA ILE A 138 -20.46 -3.67 2.83
C ILE A 138 -21.57 -3.85 3.86
N ASP A 139 -22.55 -2.95 3.84
CA ASP A 139 -23.74 -2.97 4.71
C ASP A 139 -24.87 -2.15 4.06
N SER A 140 -25.98 -1.91 4.75
CA SER A 140 -27.07 -1.02 4.33
C SER A 140 -26.53 0.35 3.93
N LEU A 141 -25.60 0.92 4.70
CA LEU A 141 -24.67 1.94 4.24
C LEU A 141 -23.23 1.38 4.26
N SER A 142 -22.69 1.20 3.06
CA SER A 142 -21.34 0.70 2.82
C SER A 142 -20.30 1.81 2.88
N LEU A 143 -19.08 1.46 3.27
CA LEU A 143 -17.90 2.34 3.33
C LEU A 143 -16.89 1.95 2.27
N TYR A 144 -16.39 2.96 1.57
CA TYR A 144 -15.36 2.84 0.54
C TYR A 144 -14.25 3.85 0.80
N VAL A 145 -13.03 3.53 0.37
CA VAL A 145 -11.89 4.44 0.50
C VAL A 145 -11.15 4.59 -0.82
N ARG A 146 -10.69 5.83 -1.05
CA ARG A 146 -9.81 6.20 -2.15
C ARG A 146 -8.49 6.70 -1.60
N THR A 147 -7.39 6.18 -2.14
CA THR A 147 -6.03 6.56 -1.76
C THR A 147 -5.41 7.41 -2.87
N TYR A 148 -4.66 8.46 -2.49
CA TYR A 148 -3.97 9.36 -3.42
C TYR A 148 -2.45 9.19 -3.23
N SER A 149 -1.88 8.06 -3.65
CA SER A 149 -0.42 7.90 -3.81
C SER A 149 -0.06 7.75 -5.28
N GLY A 150 1.05 8.37 -5.68
CA GLY A 150 1.40 8.66 -7.07
C GLY A 150 1.69 7.47 -7.98
N SER A 151 1.66 6.24 -7.48
CA SER A 151 1.80 5.03 -8.28
C SER A 151 1.80 3.84 -7.33
N VAL A 152 0.95 2.86 -7.62
CA VAL A 152 0.90 1.54 -6.96
C VAL A 152 0.22 1.60 -5.58
N LEU A 153 -0.68 0.65 -5.36
CA LEU A 153 -1.11 0.25 -4.02
C LEU A 153 0.15 -0.22 -3.28
N THR A 154 0.85 0.70 -2.62
CA THR A 154 1.97 0.36 -1.76
C THR A 154 1.42 -0.41 -0.56
N ASN A 155 2.20 -1.35 -0.04
CA ASN A 155 1.98 -2.15 1.17
C ASN A 155 1.85 -1.30 2.46
N SER A 156 1.38 -0.07 2.36
CA SER A 156 1.48 0.98 3.39
C SER A 156 0.23 1.09 4.27
N PHE A 157 -0.82 0.32 4.01
CA PHE A 157 -1.83 0.06 5.02
C PHE A 157 -1.52 -1.27 5.67
N VAL A 158 -1.30 -1.28 7.00
CA VAL A 158 -1.60 -2.49 7.78
C VAL A 158 -3.12 -2.56 7.82
N ASN A 159 -3.67 -3.03 6.71
CA ASN A 159 -5.05 -3.46 6.57
C ASN A 159 -5.10 -4.85 7.17
N GLU A 160 -5.23 -4.91 8.48
CA GLU A 160 -5.51 -6.17 9.14
C GLU A 160 -7.03 -6.35 9.20
N PRO A 161 -7.56 -7.50 8.76
CA PRO A 161 -8.94 -7.84 9.01
C PRO A 161 -9.17 -7.90 10.52
N ILE A 162 -10.01 -7.00 11.05
CA ILE A 162 -10.48 -7.09 12.43
C ILE A 162 -11.53 -8.19 12.48
N ASN A 163 -11.22 -9.26 13.21
CA ASN A 163 -12.23 -10.20 13.70
C ASN A 163 -12.98 -9.54 14.87
N ILE A 164 -14.20 -9.06 14.61
CA ILE A 164 -15.08 -8.56 15.67
C ILE A 164 -15.73 -9.77 16.33
N ASN A 165 -15.04 -10.38 17.29
CA ASN A 165 -15.64 -11.39 18.17
C ASN A 165 -16.72 -10.69 19.01
N GLY A 166 -17.99 -11.10 18.87
CA GLY A 166 -19.15 -10.50 19.59
C GLY A 166 -20.25 -9.88 18.72
N VAL A 167 -20.29 -10.17 17.40
CA VAL A 167 -21.50 -9.92 16.59
C VAL A 167 -22.47 -11.07 16.78
N ASP A 168 -23.16 -11.10 17.92
CA ASP A 168 -24.08 -12.19 18.31
C ASP A 168 -25.41 -12.23 17.53
N ASN A 169 -25.50 -11.57 16.38
CA ASN A 169 -26.68 -11.65 15.53
C ASN A 169 -26.29 -11.83 14.06
N PRO A 170 -26.69 -12.94 13.41
CA PRO A 170 -26.52 -13.11 11.97
C PRO A 170 -27.38 -12.09 11.23
N GLN A 171 -26.79 -10.96 10.86
CA GLN A 171 -27.47 -9.95 10.06
C GLN A 171 -27.63 -10.49 8.63
N THR A 172 -28.85 -10.47 8.13
CA THR A 172 -29.16 -10.76 6.73
C THR A 172 -29.59 -9.46 6.07
N ILE A 173 -28.78 -8.91 5.16
CA ILE A 173 -29.23 -7.78 4.32
C ILE A 173 -30.01 -8.35 3.15
N GLU A 174 -31.21 -7.84 2.93
CA GLU A 174 -31.95 -8.03 1.69
C GLU A 174 -31.62 -6.86 0.76
N LEU A 175 -30.95 -7.14 -0.35
CA LEU A 175 -30.63 -6.17 -1.39
C LEU A 175 -31.87 -5.84 -2.23
N ASP A 176 -31.84 -4.72 -2.95
CA ASP A 176 -32.94 -4.28 -3.85
C ASP A 176 -33.31 -5.29 -4.95
N ASN A 177 -32.43 -6.26 -5.23
CA ASN A 177 -32.66 -7.37 -6.15
C ASN A 177 -33.27 -8.62 -5.46
N GLY A 178 -33.65 -8.52 -4.18
CA GLY A 178 -34.18 -9.61 -3.36
C GLY A 178 -33.13 -10.57 -2.80
N GLN A 179 -31.83 -10.32 -3.03
CA GLN A 179 -30.76 -11.19 -2.55
C GLN A 179 -30.50 -10.99 -1.06
N LYS A 180 -30.53 -12.09 -0.29
CA LYS A 180 -30.27 -12.11 1.15
C LYS A 180 -28.81 -12.49 1.43
N ILE A 181 -28.06 -11.59 2.06
CA ILE A 181 -26.62 -11.75 2.37
C ILE A 181 -26.42 -11.86 3.88
N ASN A 182 -25.83 -12.97 4.34
CA ASN A 182 -25.47 -13.18 5.73
C ASN A 182 -24.11 -12.51 6.06
N ILE A 183 -24.10 -11.59 7.02
CA ILE A 183 -22.96 -10.69 7.34
C ILE A 183 -22.10 -11.22 8.51
N SER A 184 -22.51 -12.29 9.18
CA SER A 184 -22.00 -12.70 10.51
C SER A 184 -20.47 -12.77 10.66
N ASN A 185 -19.73 -13.09 9.59
CA ASN A 185 -18.28 -13.37 9.65
C ASN A 185 -17.46 -12.50 8.69
N ARG A 186 -17.87 -11.26 8.39
CA ARG A 186 -17.08 -10.41 7.49
C ARG A 186 -15.94 -9.70 8.23
N PRO A 187 -14.68 -9.89 7.83
CA PRO A 187 -13.59 -9.09 8.34
C PRO A 187 -13.83 -7.62 8.00
N ARG A 188 -13.74 -6.73 8.99
CA ARG A 188 -13.69 -5.28 8.74
C ARG A 188 -12.25 -4.84 8.70
N ASN A 189 -11.87 -4.05 7.70
CA ASN A 189 -10.49 -3.57 7.64
C ASN A 189 -10.29 -2.44 8.65
N SER A 190 -9.36 -2.62 9.60
CA SER A 190 -8.80 -1.49 10.35
C SER A 190 -7.74 -0.85 9.49
N TYR A 191 -7.89 0.45 9.21
CA TYR A 191 -6.82 1.21 8.58
C TYR A 191 -5.98 1.81 9.71
N THR A 192 -4.89 1.16 10.11
CA THR A 192 -3.86 1.85 10.90
C THR A 192 -3.01 2.68 9.93
N GLU A 193 -2.96 3.98 10.17
CA GLU A 193 -2.32 4.93 9.25
C GLU A 193 -0.80 4.79 9.29
N ILE A 194 -0.22 4.28 8.21
CA ILE A 194 1.21 4.44 7.96
C ILE A 194 1.36 5.27 6.67
N ASN A 195 1.61 6.57 6.84
CA ASN A 195 2.20 7.48 5.83
C ASN A 195 1.48 7.63 4.46
N PHE A 196 0.17 7.91 4.42
CA PHE A 196 -0.45 8.45 3.20
C PHE A 196 -0.65 9.96 3.28
N PRO A 197 -0.26 10.74 2.25
CA PRO A 197 -0.43 12.19 2.26
C PRO A 197 -1.91 12.59 2.23
N ARG A 198 -2.77 11.75 1.62
CA ARG A 198 -4.21 12.02 1.45
C ARG A 198 -5.01 10.76 1.10
N TYR A 199 -6.19 10.64 1.71
CA TYR A 199 -7.21 9.68 1.32
C TYR A 199 -8.62 10.25 1.52
N SER A 200 -9.60 9.71 0.80
CA SER A 200 -11.00 10.13 0.86
C SER A 200 -11.91 8.93 1.08
N TYR A 201 -12.82 9.04 2.05
CA TYR A 201 -13.89 8.09 2.30
C TYR A 201 -15.16 8.46 1.56
N TYR A 202 -15.84 7.42 1.09
CA TYR A 202 -17.10 7.50 0.38
C TYR A 202 -18.09 6.51 0.99
N VAL A 203 -19.36 6.81 0.86
CA VAL A 203 -20.44 5.96 1.34
C VAL A 203 -21.46 5.70 0.24
N GLY A 204 -22.08 4.52 0.25
CA GLY A 204 -23.11 4.16 -0.72
C GLY A 204 -24.07 3.15 -0.12
N PHE A 205 -25.33 3.21 -0.51
CA PHE A 205 -26.34 2.27 -0.01
C PHE A 205 -26.12 0.88 -0.60
N GLY A 206 -26.03 -0.14 0.25
CA GLY A 206 -25.77 -1.51 -0.16
C GLY A 206 -24.53 -1.62 -1.05
N GLU A 207 -24.67 -2.35 -2.16
CA GLU A 207 -23.64 -2.51 -3.18
C GLU A 207 -23.79 -1.55 -4.37
N SER A 208 -24.62 -0.50 -4.23
CA SER A 208 -24.88 0.48 -5.30
C SER A 208 -23.62 0.99 -5.96
N ASP A 209 -23.67 1.17 -7.28
CA ASP A 209 -22.57 1.75 -8.04
C ASP A 209 -22.41 3.25 -7.81
N GLN A 210 -23.40 3.90 -7.18
CA GLN A 210 -23.34 5.31 -6.79
C GLN A 210 -22.81 5.45 -5.36
N VAL A 211 -21.88 6.38 -5.17
CA VAL A 211 -21.32 6.72 -3.87
C VAL A 211 -21.24 8.23 -3.65
N GLU A 212 -21.41 8.64 -2.42
CA GLU A 212 -21.33 10.02 -1.97
C GLU A 212 -20.01 10.26 -1.21
N HIS A 213 -19.44 11.46 -1.34
CA HIS A 213 -18.24 11.82 -0.59
C HIS A 213 -18.58 12.06 0.89
N LEU A 214 -17.95 11.30 1.79
CA LEU A 214 -18.15 11.45 3.23
C LEU A 214 -17.11 12.38 3.85
N TYR A 215 -15.83 12.06 3.71
CA TYR A 215 -14.76 12.72 4.44
C TYR A 215 -13.41 12.58 3.72
N THR A 216 -12.53 13.58 3.85
CA THR A 216 -11.15 13.51 3.32
C THR A 216 -10.19 13.82 4.46
N LYS A 217 -9.21 12.94 4.66
CA LYS A 217 -8.08 13.20 5.57
C LYS A 217 -6.85 13.57 4.75
N GLY A 218 -6.09 14.55 5.24
CA GLY A 218 -4.88 15.07 4.59
C GLY A 218 -5.00 16.51 4.09
N ILE A 219 -3.85 17.17 3.91
CA ILE A 219 -3.70 18.55 3.44
C ILE A 219 -3.95 18.61 1.92
N PRO A 220 -4.50 19.71 1.34
CA PRO A 220 -4.93 20.97 1.96
C PRO A 220 -6.43 21.07 2.25
N PHE A 221 -7.21 20.01 2.04
CA PHE A 221 -8.67 20.02 2.12
C PHE A 221 -9.24 19.16 3.26
N ALA A 222 -8.51 19.05 4.37
CA ALA A 222 -9.04 18.44 5.58
C ALA A 222 -10.24 19.26 6.07
N LYS A 223 -11.46 18.87 5.64
CA LYS A 223 -12.69 19.37 6.28
C LYS A 223 -12.62 18.95 7.74
N SER A 224 -13.19 19.75 8.64
CA SER A 224 -13.39 19.28 10.02
C SER A 224 -14.20 17.98 9.96
N PHE A 225 -13.61 16.89 10.45
CA PHE A 225 -14.25 15.59 10.56
C PHE A 225 -15.66 15.71 11.16
N LYS A 226 -15.77 16.45 12.28
CA LYS A 226 -17.04 16.74 12.94
C LYS A 226 -18.06 17.41 12.01
N LYS A 227 -17.63 18.40 11.21
CA LYS A 227 -18.51 19.09 10.25
C LYS A 227 -19.05 18.12 9.20
N SER A 228 -18.20 17.23 8.70
CA SER A 228 -18.59 16.26 7.67
C SER A 228 -19.59 15.24 8.23
N MET A 229 -19.34 14.72 9.44
CA MET A 229 -20.28 13.82 10.12
C MET A 229 -21.62 14.51 10.41
N LYS A 230 -21.62 15.74 10.95
CA LYS A 230 -22.83 16.54 11.19
C LYS A 230 -23.66 16.76 9.93
N GLN A 231 -22.99 17.04 8.80
CA GLN A 231 -23.67 17.31 7.54
C GLN A 231 -24.34 16.06 6.98
N TYR A 232 -23.63 14.92 6.97
CA TYR A 232 -24.13 13.68 6.38
C TYR A 232 -25.14 12.98 7.29
N PHE A 233 -24.80 12.78 8.57
CA PHE A 233 -25.61 12.05 9.56
C PHE A 233 -26.59 12.95 10.33
N LYS A 234 -27.04 14.06 9.73
CA LYS A 234 -27.98 15.03 10.35
C LYS A 234 -29.28 14.39 10.85
N ASN A 235 -29.66 13.25 10.29
CA ASN A 235 -30.86 12.49 10.63
C ASN A 235 -30.64 11.52 11.81
N CYS A 236 -29.44 11.47 12.40
CA CYS A 236 -29.17 10.67 13.59
C CYS A 236 -28.49 11.49 14.70
N PRO A 237 -29.28 12.26 15.49
CA PRO A 237 -28.73 13.12 16.55
C PRO A 237 -27.85 12.37 17.55
N SER A 238 -28.23 11.15 17.94
CA SER A 238 -27.45 10.33 18.87
C SER A 238 -26.04 10.00 18.36
N LEU A 239 -25.88 9.78 17.05
CA LEU A 239 -24.56 9.59 16.44
C LEU A 239 -23.76 10.89 16.48
N ILE A 240 -24.41 12.02 16.17
CA ILE A 240 -23.78 13.34 16.18
C ILE A 240 -23.23 13.66 17.57
N ASP A 241 -24.02 13.43 18.63
CA ASP A 241 -23.59 13.67 20.01
C ASP A 241 -22.31 12.89 20.36
N LYS A 242 -22.22 11.61 19.93
CA LYS A 242 -21.03 10.78 20.12
C LYS A 242 -19.80 11.31 19.40
N VAL A 243 -19.97 11.84 18.19
CA VAL A 243 -18.89 12.50 17.43
C VAL A 243 -18.46 13.82 18.11
N GLU A 244 -19.42 14.56 18.67
CA GLU A 244 -19.15 15.82 19.37
C GLU A 244 -18.37 15.58 20.67
N ASN A 245 -18.76 14.57 21.44
CA ASN A 245 -18.13 14.13 22.68
C ASN A 245 -16.81 13.39 22.49
N LYS A 246 -16.35 13.21 21.25
CA LYS A 246 -15.11 12.48 20.88
C LYS A 246 -15.14 10.99 21.25
N GLU A 247 -16.32 10.41 21.43
CA GLU A 247 -16.47 8.95 21.57
C GLU A 247 -16.13 8.25 20.25
N PHE A 248 -16.46 8.89 19.12
CA PHE A 248 -16.04 8.44 17.81
C PHE A 248 -14.93 9.33 17.23
N LYS A 249 -13.85 8.68 16.81
CA LYS A 249 -12.66 9.33 16.23
C LYS A 249 -12.60 9.16 14.72
N ASN A 250 -11.71 9.92 14.08
CA ASN A 250 -11.59 9.99 12.62
C ASN A 250 -10.79 8.84 11.99
N ASP A 251 -10.18 7.98 12.80
CA ASP A 251 -9.54 6.71 12.46
C ASP A 251 -10.49 5.52 12.64
N GLU A 252 -11.66 5.74 13.26
CA GLU A 252 -12.65 4.70 13.57
C GLU A 252 -13.95 4.85 12.75
N LEU A 253 -13.85 5.29 11.48
CA LEU A 253 -15.05 5.52 10.64
C LEU A 253 -15.96 4.29 10.53
N TRP A 254 -15.38 3.09 10.52
CA TRP A 254 -16.17 1.85 10.48
C TRP A 254 -17.10 1.72 11.69
N LYS A 255 -16.70 2.20 12.89
CA LYS A 255 -17.56 2.19 14.10
C LYS A 255 -18.73 3.14 13.95
N ILE A 256 -18.51 4.29 13.31
CA ILE A 256 -19.55 5.30 13.06
C ILE A 256 -20.60 4.73 12.12
N LEU A 257 -20.18 4.13 11.00
CA LEU A 257 -21.13 3.54 10.06
C LEU A 257 -21.88 2.36 10.66
N ASP A 258 -21.20 1.50 11.42
CA ASP A 258 -21.85 0.39 12.13
C ASP A 258 -22.91 0.89 13.12
N TYR A 259 -22.59 1.93 13.89
CA TYR A 259 -23.58 2.56 14.78
C TYR A 259 -24.75 3.13 13.97
N TYR A 260 -24.49 3.81 12.86
CA TYR A 260 -25.53 4.39 12.02
C TYR A 260 -26.47 3.34 11.40
N ASN A 261 -25.90 2.28 10.83
CA ASN A 261 -26.66 1.19 10.24
C ASN A 261 -27.59 0.54 11.27
N ARG A 262 -27.08 0.26 12.47
CA ARG A 262 -27.84 -0.39 13.54
C ARG A 262 -28.90 0.50 14.18
N ASN A 263 -28.56 1.75 14.47
CA ASN A 263 -29.38 2.60 15.36
C ASN A 263 -30.16 3.68 14.62
N CYS A 264 -29.89 3.94 13.34
CA CYS A 264 -30.45 5.09 12.62
C CYS A 264 -31.12 4.69 11.30
N LEU A 265 -30.59 3.69 10.57
CA LEU A 265 -31.22 3.21 9.33
C LEU A 265 -32.30 2.16 9.60
N ASN A 266 -32.00 1.15 10.41
CA ASN A 266 -32.88 0.00 10.66
C ASN A 266 -34.05 0.29 11.63
N VAL A 267 -34.16 1.51 12.14
CA VAL A 267 -35.25 1.92 13.06
C VAL A 267 -36.51 2.35 12.29
N LYS A 268 -36.45 2.45 10.95
CA LYS A 268 -37.59 2.87 10.11
C LYS A 268 -38.43 1.70 9.56
N SER A 269 -38.20 0.47 10.01
CA SER A 269 -38.93 -0.72 9.60
C SER A 269 -39.76 -1.35 10.73
N GLU A 270 -40.36 -0.53 11.58
CA GLU A 270 -41.45 -0.89 12.49
C GLU A 270 -42.62 0.09 12.36
#